data_AF-A0A3B6RSB2-F1
#
_entry.id   AF-A0A3B6RSB2-F1
#
_cell.length_a   1.000
_cell.length_b   1.000
_cell.length_c   1.000
_cell.angle_alpha   90.00
_cell.angle_beta   90.00
_cell.angle_gamma   90.00
#
_symmetry.space_group_name_H-M   'P 1'
#
loop_
_entity.id
_entity.type
_entity.pdbx_description
1 polymer ?
#
loop_
_entity_poly.entity_id
_entity_poly.type
_entity_poly.pdbx_seq_one_letter_code
_entity_poly.pdbx_strand_id
1 'polypeptide(L)'
;MHAAATAPALAPPVLLPLFLPTGAGSSARPRRAARAAVRCELAASSAAPAAAPGSVAAPRWAQRTVIIPPQRRGCHIITHKIMHAIRSDLSEFKCGLAHLFLHHTSASLTLNENYDPDVQTDTETFLSRIVPEGPSAPWRHTIEGSDDMPAHIKSSMFGCALTIPITDGRLNMGTWQGIWLCEHRDYATPRTIVITLSGI
;
A
#
# COMPACT_ATOMS: atom_id res chain seq x y z
N MET A 1 41.41 -34.57 -40.28
CA MET A 1 42.02 -33.34 -39.73
C MET A 1 40.91 -32.58 -39.00
N HIS A 2 40.71 -32.82 -37.69
CA HIS A 2 41.12 -31.93 -36.57
C HIS A 2 40.55 -30.51 -36.72
N ALA A 3 39.81 -29.93 -35.76
CA ALA A 3 40.03 -29.98 -34.32
C ALA A 3 38.73 -29.87 -33.50
N ALA A 4 38.71 -30.54 -32.35
CA ALA A 4 37.71 -30.40 -31.29
C ALA A 4 38.09 -29.22 -30.38
N ALA A 5 37.11 -28.40 -30.00
CA ALA A 5 37.28 -27.28 -29.08
C ALA A 5 37.12 -27.77 -27.63
N THR A 6 38.21 -27.66 -26.86
CA THR A 6 38.31 -28.04 -25.45
C THR A 6 37.80 -26.89 -24.56
N ALA A 7 36.84 -27.18 -23.68
CA ALA A 7 36.39 -26.24 -22.65
C ALA A 7 37.42 -26.15 -21.49
N PRO A 8 37.62 -24.97 -20.86
CA PRO A 8 38.56 -24.81 -19.76
C PRO A 8 37.97 -25.33 -18.44
N ALA A 9 38.82 -25.97 -17.63
CA ALA A 9 38.51 -26.53 -16.33
C ALA A 9 38.33 -25.45 -15.25
N LEU A 10 37.33 -25.63 -14.39
CA LEU A 10 37.11 -24.83 -13.17
C LEU A 10 38.20 -25.12 -12.12
N ALA A 11 38.79 -24.07 -11.56
CA ALA A 11 39.71 -24.15 -10.43
C ALA A 11 38.95 -24.39 -9.11
N PRO A 12 39.53 -25.13 -8.14
CA PRO A 12 38.92 -25.36 -6.84
C PRO A 12 39.00 -24.11 -5.94
N PRO A 13 38.12 -23.98 -4.92
CA PRO A 13 38.10 -22.82 -4.04
C PRO A 13 39.31 -22.81 -3.10
N VAL A 14 39.99 -21.65 -3.02
CA VAL A 14 41.07 -21.38 -2.07
C VAL A 14 40.46 -21.05 -0.71
N LEU A 15 40.80 -21.85 0.31
CA LEU A 15 40.40 -21.66 1.70
C LEU A 15 41.24 -20.52 2.31
N LEU A 16 40.65 -19.38 2.63
CA LEU A 16 41.33 -18.33 3.41
C LEU A 16 41.43 -18.73 4.89
N PRO A 17 42.57 -18.52 5.57
CA PRO A 17 42.67 -18.75 7.00
C PRO A 17 41.93 -17.64 7.78
N LEU A 18 41.11 -18.06 8.77
CA LEU A 18 40.55 -17.18 9.79
C LEU A 18 41.69 -16.63 10.66
N PHE A 19 42.00 -15.34 10.52
CA PHE A 19 42.75 -14.60 11.51
C PHE A 19 41.80 -14.14 12.63
N LEU A 20 41.96 -14.67 13.84
CA LEU A 20 41.41 -14.04 15.04
C LEU A 20 42.32 -12.86 15.43
N PRO A 21 41.79 -11.63 15.60
CA PRO A 21 42.52 -10.58 16.27
C PRO A 21 42.41 -10.77 17.79
N THR A 22 43.55 -11.02 18.44
CA THR A 22 43.74 -10.75 19.86
C THR A 22 44.06 -9.26 20.03
N GLY A 23 43.26 -8.55 20.84
CA GLY A 23 43.45 -7.12 21.08
C GLY A 23 42.55 -6.60 22.18
N ALA A 24 43.19 -6.16 23.27
CA ALA A 24 42.60 -5.74 24.52
C ALA A 24 41.98 -4.32 24.47
N GLY A 25 40.98 -4.09 25.33
CA GLY A 25 40.78 -2.82 26.03
C GLY A 25 40.04 -1.69 25.29
N SER A 26 38.72 -1.62 25.47
CA SER A 26 38.03 -0.35 25.77
C SER A 26 36.62 -0.67 26.27
N SER A 27 36.36 -0.43 27.55
CA SER A 27 35.00 -0.51 28.10
C SER A 27 34.18 0.69 27.61
N ALA A 28 33.67 0.62 26.39
CA ALA A 28 32.61 1.50 25.95
C ALA A 28 31.30 1.04 26.62
N ARG A 29 30.86 1.78 27.66
CA ARG A 29 29.51 1.62 28.21
C ARG A 29 28.52 1.70 27.04
N PRO A 30 27.56 0.75 26.92
CA PRO A 30 26.54 0.87 25.89
C PRO A 30 25.75 2.15 26.15
N ARG A 31 25.77 3.08 25.17
CA ARG A 31 24.85 4.21 25.16
C ARG A 31 23.45 3.60 25.16
N ARG A 32 22.76 3.74 26.29
CA ARG A 32 21.36 3.34 26.45
C ARG A 32 20.57 4.03 25.33
N ALA A 33 20.18 3.27 24.31
CA ALA A 33 19.28 3.78 23.28
C ALA A 33 18.04 4.30 24.02
N ALA A 34 17.79 5.61 23.95
CA ALA A 34 16.57 6.18 24.47
C ALA A 34 15.44 5.50 23.70
N ARG A 35 14.70 4.59 24.35
CA ARG A 35 13.49 4.03 23.78
C ARG A 35 12.55 5.21 23.59
N ALA A 36 12.38 5.68 22.35
CA ALA A 36 11.32 6.60 22.00
C ALA A 36 10.01 5.96 22.45
N ALA A 37 9.40 6.49 23.50
CA ALA A 37 8.14 5.97 24.00
C ALA A 37 7.08 6.21 22.92
N VAL A 38 6.34 5.17 22.56
CA VAL A 38 5.12 5.30 21.77
C VAL A 38 4.18 6.22 22.56
N ARG A 39 3.89 7.40 22.02
CA ARG A 39 2.95 8.35 22.63
C ARG A 39 1.57 8.06 22.08
N CYS A 40 0.64 7.69 22.95
CA CYS A 40 -0.79 7.72 22.65
C CYS A 40 -1.29 9.10 23.06
N GLU A 41 -1.43 10.00 22.09
CA GLU A 41 -2.11 11.27 22.32
C GLU A 41 -3.57 11.04 21.93
N LEU A 42 -4.45 10.93 22.93
CA LEU A 42 -5.88 11.13 22.65
C LEU A 42 -5.99 12.55 22.12
N ALA A 43 -6.57 12.70 20.92
CA ALA A 43 -6.92 14.02 20.40
C ALA A 43 -7.80 14.70 21.45
N ALA A 44 -7.22 15.66 22.18
CA ALA A 44 -7.95 16.43 23.15
C ALA A 44 -8.98 17.26 22.36
N SER A 45 -10.25 16.89 22.46
CA SER A 45 -11.33 17.80 22.11
C SER A 45 -11.09 19.06 22.95
N SER A 46 -10.81 20.20 22.31
CA SER A 46 -10.75 21.48 23.03
C SER A 46 -12.01 21.58 23.87
N ALA A 47 -11.86 21.74 25.18
CA ALA A 47 -12.99 21.81 26.10
C ALA A 47 -13.88 22.98 25.68
N ALA A 48 -14.95 22.69 24.96
CA ALA A 48 -16.09 23.57 24.87
C ALA A 48 -16.64 23.77 26.29
N PRO A 49 -17.17 24.95 26.63
CA PRO A 49 -17.83 25.17 27.92
C PRO A 49 -18.87 24.07 28.11
N ALA A 50 -18.97 23.53 29.34
CA ALA A 50 -19.80 22.39 29.69
C ALA A 50 -21.18 22.49 29.02
N ALA A 51 -21.36 21.73 27.95
CA ALA A 51 -22.65 21.63 27.30
C ALA A 51 -23.61 21.00 28.31
N ALA A 52 -24.78 21.61 28.48
CA ALA A 52 -25.97 20.98 29.07
C ALA A 52 -26.06 19.52 28.57
N PRO A 53 -26.55 18.54 29.37
CA PRO A 53 -26.48 17.12 29.04
C PRO A 53 -26.95 16.88 27.60
N GLY A 54 -25.96 16.84 26.72
CA GLY A 54 -26.13 17.06 25.30
C GLY A 54 -26.25 15.71 24.65
N SER A 55 -27.25 15.56 23.78
CA SER A 55 -27.44 14.43 22.88
C SER A 55 -26.13 13.69 22.61
N VAL A 56 -25.99 12.48 23.15
CA VAL A 56 -24.88 11.60 22.78
C VAL A 56 -24.91 11.47 21.27
N ALA A 57 -23.80 11.78 20.59
CA ALA A 57 -23.73 11.70 19.14
C ALA A 57 -24.12 10.28 18.71
N ALA A 58 -25.22 10.16 17.95
CA ALA A 58 -25.75 8.87 17.54
C ALA A 58 -24.85 8.26 16.48
N PRO A 59 -24.68 6.93 16.46
CA PRO A 59 -23.93 6.27 15.40
C PRO A 59 -24.60 6.51 14.04
N ARG A 60 -23.78 6.81 13.05
CA ARG A 60 -24.17 7.16 11.68
C ARG A 60 -23.48 6.25 10.69
N TRP A 61 -24.15 6.02 9.57
CA TRP A 61 -23.59 5.38 8.39
C TRP A 61 -23.90 6.21 7.14
N ALA A 62 -22.94 6.29 6.24
CA ALA A 62 -23.12 6.81 4.89
C ALA A 62 -22.42 5.87 3.91
N GLN A 63 -22.98 5.67 2.73
CA GLN A 63 -22.37 4.84 1.70
C GLN A 63 -22.43 5.54 0.34
N ARG A 64 -21.31 5.52 -0.37
CA ARG A 64 -21.17 6.06 -1.73
C ARG A 64 -20.52 5.04 -2.63
N THR A 65 -20.94 5.00 -3.88
CA THR A 65 -20.27 4.25 -4.93
C THR A 65 -19.57 5.22 -5.85
N VAL A 66 -18.28 4.99 -6.09
CA VAL A 66 -17.44 5.82 -6.95
C VAL A 66 -16.95 4.96 -8.11
N ILE A 67 -17.10 5.48 -9.33
CA ILE A 67 -16.57 4.86 -10.53
C ILE A 67 -15.31 5.62 -10.93
N ILE A 68 -14.17 4.94 -10.89
CA ILE A 68 -12.91 5.44 -11.40
C ILE A 68 -12.86 5.09 -12.90
N PRO A 69 -12.63 6.07 -13.79
CA PRO A 69 -12.51 5.78 -15.22
C PRO A 69 -11.33 4.84 -15.48
N PRO A 70 -11.30 4.16 -16.65
CA PRO A 70 -10.21 3.26 -17.02
C PRO A 70 -8.85 3.92 -16.79
N GLN A 71 -7.94 3.19 -16.15
CA GLN A 71 -6.56 3.61 -16.00
C GLN A 71 -5.68 2.71 -16.86
N ARG A 72 -4.54 3.23 -17.33
CA ARG A 72 -3.48 2.37 -17.85
C ARG A 72 -2.91 1.52 -16.71
N ARG A 73 -2.22 0.43 -17.03
CA ARG A 73 -1.44 -0.32 -16.03
C ARG A 73 -0.54 0.61 -15.21
N GLY A 74 -0.48 0.36 -13.91
CA GLY A 74 0.38 1.03 -12.95
C GLY A 74 -0.35 1.47 -11.69
N CYS A 75 0.37 2.20 -10.84
CA CYS A 75 -0.16 2.74 -9.59
C CYS A 75 -0.64 4.18 -9.81
N HIS A 76 -1.86 4.52 -9.34
CA HIS A 76 -2.47 5.83 -9.56
C HIS A 76 -3.00 6.43 -8.26
N ILE A 77 -2.60 7.65 -7.92
CA ILE A 77 -3.16 8.37 -6.77
C ILE A 77 -4.60 8.81 -7.07
N ILE A 78 -5.57 8.25 -6.35
CA ILE A 78 -7.00 8.54 -6.50
C ILE A 78 -7.59 9.30 -5.31
N THR A 79 -6.77 9.72 -4.34
CA THR A 79 -7.20 10.44 -3.12
C THR A 79 -8.19 11.57 -3.42
N HIS A 80 -7.89 12.41 -4.42
CA HIS A 80 -8.75 13.55 -4.77
C HIS A 80 -10.14 13.12 -5.26
N LYS A 81 -10.23 12.02 -6.02
CA LYS A 81 -11.51 11.47 -6.53
C LYS A 81 -12.36 10.95 -5.38
N ILE A 82 -11.74 10.21 -4.47
CA ILE A 82 -12.38 9.71 -3.24
C ILE A 82 -12.88 10.87 -2.39
N MET A 83 -12.00 11.82 -2.08
CA MET A 83 -12.34 12.98 -1.24
C MET A 83 -13.44 13.83 -1.86
N HIS A 84 -13.46 14.01 -3.18
CA HIS A 84 -14.55 14.70 -3.86
C HIS A 84 -15.89 13.99 -3.66
N ALA A 85 -15.92 12.65 -3.82
CA ALA A 85 -17.14 11.88 -3.74
C ALA A 85 -17.76 11.80 -2.34
N ILE A 86 -16.93 11.83 -1.28
CA ILE A 86 -17.40 11.65 0.10
C ILE A 86 -17.42 12.95 0.91
N ARG A 87 -17.01 14.10 0.36
CA ARG A 87 -16.79 15.34 1.12
C ARG A 87 -17.98 15.75 1.98
N SER A 88 -19.19 15.70 1.43
CA SER A 88 -20.41 16.10 2.15
C SER A 88 -20.61 15.24 3.38
N ASP A 89 -20.64 13.93 3.18
CA ASP A 89 -20.96 12.96 4.23
C ASP A 89 -19.83 12.92 5.26
N LEU A 90 -18.58 12.96 4.81
CA LEU A 90 -17.39 12.90 5.66
C LEU A 90 -17.37 14.02 6.69
N SER A 91 -17.78 15.24 6.29
CA SER A 91 -17.80 16.41 7.18
C SER A 91 -18.72 16.26 8.39
N GLU A 92 -19.61 15.27 8.35
CA GLU A 92 -20.60 15.02 9.39
C GLU A 92 -20.12 14.02 10.47
N PHE A 93 -18.93 13.43 10.30
CA PHE A 93 -18.35 12.48 11.24
C PHE A 93 -17.26 13.13 12.09
N LYS A 94 -17.44 13.13 13.40
CA LYS A 94 -16.46 13.56 14.41
C LYS A 94 -15.40 12.49 14.63
N CYS A 95 -15.79 11.22 14.69
CA CYS A 95 -14.88 10.09 14.87
C CYS A 95 -15.45 8.84 14.19
N GLY A 96 -14.65 8.11 13.43
CA GLY A 96 -15.15 6.92 12.74
C GLY A 96 -14.13 6.20 11.88
N LEU A 97 -14.63 5.42 10.94
CA LEU A 97 -13.88 4.69 9.93
C LEU A 97 -14.49 4.92 8.56
N ALA A 98 -13.63 5.11 7.56
CA ALA A 98 -13.95 5.04 6.14
C ALA A 98 -13.44 3.72 5.59
N HIS A 99 -14.34 2.82 5.25
CA HIS A 99 -14.03 1.57 4.59
C HIS A 99 -14.23 1.70 3.08
N LEU A 100 -13.17 1.46 2.30
CA LEU A 100 -13.19 1.46 0.85
C LEU A 100 -13.05 0.02 0.37
N PHE A 101 -13.94 -0.42 -0.50
CA PHE A 101 -13.94 -1.76 -1.07
C PHE A 101 -14.02 -1.69 -2.60
N LEU A 102 -12.97 -2.18 -3.27
CA LEU A 102 -12.87 -2.24 -4.72
C LEU A 102 -13.55 -3.51 -5.24
N HIS A 103 -14.51 -3.34 -6.14
CA HIS A 103 -15.20 -4.44 -6.81
C HIS A 103 -14.38 -4.95 -8.01
N HIS A 104 -13.19 -5.50 -7.73
CA HIS A 104 -12.37 -6.12 -8.76
C HIS A 104 -11.40 -7.13 -8.16
N THR A 105 -10.98 -8.11 -8.96
CA THR A 105 -10.04 -9.16 -8.57
C THR A 105 -8.67 -9.02 -9.22
N SER A 106 -8.55 -8.18 -10.26
CA SER A 106 -7.30 -7.92 -11.00
C SER A 106 -6.78 -6.47 -10.86
N ALA A 107 -7.29 -5.74 -9.87
CA ALA A 107 -6.85 -4.40 -9.49
C ALA A 107 -6.94 -4.30 -7.97
N SER A 108 -6.16 -3.43 -7.34
CA SER A 108 -6.07 -3.35 -5.88
C SER A 108 -6.06 -1.93 -5.34
N LEU A 109 -6.29 -1.80 -4.03
CA LEU A 109 -6.16 -0.56 -3.30
C LEU A 109 -4.98 -0.65 -2.32
N THR A 110 -4.23 0.44 -2.18
CA THR A 110 -3.17 0.55 -1.17
C THR A 110 -3.04 1.99 -0.66
N LEU A 111 -2.41 2.17 0.51
CA LEU A 111 -1.95 3.46 0.99
C LEU A 111 -0.44 3.53 0.81
N ASN A 112 0.05 4.52 0.07
CA ASN A 112 1.48 4.72 -0.13
C ASN A 112 1.79 6.21 -0.34
N GLU A 113 3.04 6.55 -0.60
CA GLU A 113 3.51 7.93 -0.77
C GLU A 113 2.69 8.70 -1.81
N ASN A 114 2.41 9.98 -1.58
CA ASN A 114 1.62 10.82 -2.49
C ASN A 114 2.39 11.99 -3.11
N TYR A 115 3.72 12.02 -2.96
CA TYR A 115 4.57 13.13 -3.33
C TYR A 115 5.43 12.83 -4.56
N ASP A 116 6.31 11.83 -4.48
CA ASP A 116 7.22 11.49 -5.57
C ASP A 116 6.55 10.50 -6.56
N PRO A 117 6.37 10.87 -7.85
CA PRO A 117 5.83 9.96 -8.86
C PRO A 117 6.72 8.75 -9.13
N ASP A 118 8.03 8.79 -8.83
CA ASP A 118 8.92 7.65 -9.04
C ASP A 118 8.51 6.45 -8.17
N VAL A 119 7.92 6.69 -6.99
CA VAL A 119 7.40 5.62 -6.11
C VAL A 119 6.32 4.78 -6.83
N GLN A 120 5.46 5.40 -7.65
CA GLN A 120 4.45 4.68 -8.43
C GLN A 120 5.10 3.82 -9.52
N THR A 121 6.11 4.37 -10.20
CA THR A 121 6.85 3.71 -11.29
C THR A 121 7.68 2.54 -10.77
N ASP A 122 8.40 2.73 -9.67
CA ASP A 122 9.23 1.71 -9.04
C ASP A 122 8.37 0.59 -8.44
N THR A 123 7.21 0.93 -7.87
CA THR A 123 6.26 -0.07 -7.38
C THR A 123 5.78 -0.97 -8.52
N GLU A 124 5.36 -0.39 -9.66
CA GLU A 124 4.95 -1.18 -10.83
C GLU A 124 6.11 -2.01 -11.39
N THR A 125 7.30 -1.42 -11.50
CA THR A 125 8.51 -2.12 -11.94
C THR A 125 8.83 -3.31 -11.05
N PHE A 126 8.70 -3.15 -9.73
CA PHE A 126 8.89 -4.23 -8.78
C PHE A 126 7.84 -5.34 -8.97
N LEU A 127 6.54 -4.99 -9.02
CA LEU A 127 5.45 -5.95 -9.21
C LEU A 127 5.63 -6.77 -10.48
N SER A 128 6.01 -6.13 -11.58
CA SER A 128 6.25 -6.79 -12.86
C SER A 128 7.50 -7.68 -12.87
N ARG A 129 8.47 -7.45 -11.97
CA ARG A 129 9.61 -8.36 -11.77
C ARG A 129 9.23 -9.59 -10.95
N ILE A 130 8.46 -9.43 -9.88
CA ILE A 130 8.12 -10.54 -8.97
C ILE A 130 6.95 -11.38 -9.46
N VAL A 131 6.06 -10.80 -10.26
CA VAL A 131 4.94 -11.48 -10.91
C VAL A 131 5.08 -11.26 -12.42
N PRO A 132 5.98 -12.00 -13.09
CA PRO A 132 6.30 -11.79 -14.50
C PRO A 132 5.14 -12.16 -15.41
N GLU A 133 5.13 -11.56 -16.60
CA GLU A 133 4.17 -11.84 -17.68
C GLU A 133 4.87 -12.48 -18.88
N GLY A 134 4.07 -12.97 -19.84
CA GLY A 134 4.56 -13.41 -21.15
C GLY A 134 4.89 -14.90 -21.25
N PRO A 135 5.51 -15.34 -22.37
CA PRO A 135 5.64 -16.75 -22.73
C PRO A 135 6.44 -17.61 -21.75
N SER A 136 7.36 -17.01 -21.00
CA SER A 136 8.17 -17.68 -19.99
C SER A 136 7.52 -17.71 -18.61
N ALA A 137 6.38 -17.04 -18.43
CA ALA A 137 5.70 -16.97 -17.14
C ALA A 137 4.96 -18.30 -16.84
N PRO A 138 5.12 -18.89 -15.65
CA PRO A 138 4.60 -20.23 -15.36
C PRO A 138 3.10 -20.24 -14.98
N TRP A 139 2.30 -19.35 -15.57
CA TRP A 139 0.90 -19.18 -15.20
C TRP A 139 -0.03 -20.03 -16.06
N ARG A 140 -0.98 -20.69 -15.40
CA ARG A 140 -2.00 -21.51 -16.08
C ARG A 140 -3.26 -20.73 -16.47
N HIS A 141 -3.58 -19.67 -15.72
CA HIS A 141 -4.78 -18.88 -15.95
C HIS A 141 -4.46 -17.70 -16.86
N THR A 142 -4.86 -17.81 -18.12
CA THR A 142 -4.53 -16.85 -19.18
C THR A 142 -5.71 -16.59 -20.11
N ILE A 143 -6.94 -16.88 -19.63
CA ILE A 143 -8.15 -16.85 -20.47
C ILE A 143 -8.48 -15.43 -20.92
N GLU A 144 -8.10 -14.41 -20.15
CA GLU A 144 -8.28 -13.00 -20.50
C GLU A 144 -6.99 -12.33 -21.03
N GLY A 145 -5.93 -13.10 -21.30
CA GLY A 145 -4.64 -12.59 -21.81
C GLY A 145 -3.44 -12.97 -20.96
N SER A 146 -2.25 -12.53 -21.38
CA SER A 146 -0.98 -12.83 -20.68
C SER A 146 -0.85 -12.14 -19.33
N ASP A 147 -1.65 -11.11 -19.08
CA ASP A 147 -1.67 -10.33 -17.84
C ASP A 147 -2.76 -10.74 -16.85
N ASP A 148 -3.56 -11.76 -17.20
CA ASP A 148 -4.71 -12.24 -16.44
C ASP A 148 -4.31 -12.74 -15.03
N MET A 149 -3.65 -13.90 -14.93
CA MET A 149 -3.15 -14.41 -13.64
C MET A 149 -2.20 -13.43 -12.93
N PRO A 150 -1.24 -12.77 -13.61
CA PRO A 150 -0.39 -11.78 -12.96
C PRO A 150 -1.19 -10.70 -12.24
N ALA A 151 -2.23 -10.17 -12.86
CA ALA A 151 -3.07 -9.15 -12.25
C ALA A 151 -3.82 -9.66 -11.02
N HIS A 152 -4.28 -10.92 -11.02
CA HIS A 152 -4.88 -11.54 -9.84
C HIS A 152 -3.89 -11.71 -8.68
N ILE A 153 -2.65 -12.12 -8.97
CA ILE A 153 -1.60 -12.26 -7.95
C ILE A 153 -1.26 -10.89 -7.37
N LYS A 154 -0.93 -9.91 -8.24
CA LYS A 154 -0.60 -8.54 -7.83
C LYS A 154 -1.74 -7.92 -7.01
N SER A 155 -2.99 -8.15 -7.42
CA SER A 155 -4.18 -7.74 -6.67
C SER A 155 -4.24 -8.36 -5.27
N SER A 156 -3.99 -9.67 -5.15
CA SER A 156 -4.02 -10.38 -3.86
C SER A 156 -2.90 -9.97 -2.91
N MET A 157 -1.78 -9.44 -3.42
CA MET A 157 -0.67 -8.96 -2.58
C MET A 157 -1.02 -7.69 -1.81
N PHE A 158 -1.79 -6.77 -2.42
CA PHE A 158 -2.24 -5.54 -1.75
C PHE A 158 -3.63 -5.66 -1.15
N GLY A 159 -4.53 -6.36 -1.85
CA GLY A 159 -5.94 -6.51 -1.50
C GLY A 159 -6.85 -5.46 -2.15
N CYS A 160 -8.15 -5.67 -2.00
CA CYS A 160 -9.20 -4.82 -2.57
C CYS A 160 -9.82 -3.86 -1.54
N ALA A 161 -9.31 -3.81 -0.31
CA ALA A 161 -9.95 -3.09 0.78
C ALA A 161 -8.99 -2.18 1.54
N LEU A 162 -9.46 -1.00 1.92
CA LEU A 162 -8.79 -0.09 2.85
C LEU A 162 -9.77 0.30 3.96
N THR A 163 -9.25 0.48 5.17
CA THR A 163 -10.00 1.04 6.29
C THR A 163 -9.17 2.18 6.89
N ILE A 164 -9.70 3.40 6.81
CA ILE A 164 -9.00 4.63 7.15
C ILE A 164 -9.74 5.32 8.30
N PRO A 165 -9.06 5.74 9.39
CA PRO A 165 -9.73 6.45 10.47
C PRO A 165 -10.27 7.81 10.02
N ILE A 166 -11.37 8.23 10.63
CA ILE A 166 -11.97 9.55 10.45
C ILE A 166 -11.80 10.34 11.74
N THR A 167 -11.37 11.60 11.63
CA THR A 167 -11.27 12.53 12.76
C THR A 167 -11.69 13.92 12.32
N ASP A 168 -12.64 14.52 13.04
CA ASP A 168 -13.17 15.86 12.82
C ASP A 168 -13.44 16.18 11.33
N GLY A 169 -14.18 15.29 10.66
CA GLY A 169 -14.61 15.46 9.28
C GLY A 169 -13.52 15.21 8.23
N ARG A 170 -12.43 14.54 8.59
CA ARG A 170 -11.27 14.29 7.71
C ARG A 170 -10.84 12.83 7.75
N LEU A 171 -10.34 12.32 6.64
CA LEU A 171 -9.56 11.09 6.63
C LEU A 171 -8.25 11.34 7.38
N ASN A 172 -8.03 10.60 8.46
CA ASN A 172 -6.87 10.72 9.33
C ASN A 172 -5.75 9.81 8.80
N MET A 173 -5.12 10.28 7.71
CA MET A 173 -3.96 9.66 7.07
C MET A 173 -2.70 10.45 7.41
N GLY A 174 -1.54 9.80 7.34
CA GLY A 174 -0.24 10.49 7.46
C GLY A 174 -0.02 11.48 6.32
N THR A 175 0.84 12.48 6.53
CA THR A 175 1.14 13.57 5.57
C THR A 175 1.42 13.06 4.16
N TRP A 176 2.21 11.99 4.07
CA TRP A 176 2.65 11.41 2.80
C TRP A 176 1.75 10.28 2.31
N GLN A 177 0.70 9.90 3.04
CA GLN A 177 -0.17 8.81 2.61
C GLN A 177 -1.21 9.31 1.60
N GLY A 178 -1.31 8.61 0.48
CA GLY A 178 -2.37 8.74 -0.51
C GLY A 178 -3.04 7.40 -0.78
N ILE A 179 -4.31 7.47 -1.20
CA ILE A 179 -5.08 6.31 -1.64
C ILE A 179 -4.72 6.03 -3.09
N TRP A 180 -4.17 4.86 -3.34
CA TRP A 180 -3.77 4.41 -4.66
C TRP A 180 -4.76 3.38 -5.20
N LEU A 181 -5.06 3.47 -6.49
CA LEU A 181 -5.59 2.39 -7.30
C LEU A 181 -4.43 1.80 -8.10
N CYS A 182 -4.07 0.55 -7.83
CA CYS A 182 -3.10 -0.17 -8.66
C CYS A 182 -3.87 -0.96 -9.72
N GLU A 183 -3.74 -0.50 -10.97
CA GLU A 183 -4.30 -1.19 -12.12
C GLU A 183 -3.27 -2.16 -12.67
N HIS A 184 -3.60 -3.45 -12.68
CA HIS A 184 -2.66 -4.49 -13.11
C HIS A 184 -2.91 -4.97 -14.53
N ARG A 185 -4.02 -4.57 -15.16
CA ARG A 185 -4.34 -4.91 -16.56
C ARG A 185 -3.85 -3.83 -17.52
N ASP A 186 -3.41 -4.24 -18.71
CA ASP A 186 -3.03 -3.31 -19.77
C ASP A 186 -4.24 -2.57 -20.35
N TYR A 187 -5.35 -3.28 -20.51
CA TYR A 187 -6.61 -2.76 -21.06
C TYR A 187 -7.73 -2.86 -20.03
N ALA A 188 -7.72 -1.95 -19.07
CA ALA A 188 -8.69 -1.96 -17.99
C ALA A 188 -10.05 -1.36 -18.38
N THR A 189 -11.10 -1.88 -17.76
CA THR A 189 -12.42 -1.24 -17.71
C THR A 189 -12.51 -0.30 -16.49
N PRO A 190 -13.56 0.54 -16.37
CA PRO A 190 -13.73 1.37 -15.18
C PRO A 190 -13.76 0.53 -13.89
N ARG A 191 -13.25 1.09 -12.79
CA ARG A 191 -13.18 0.42 -11.48
C ARG A 191 -14.21 1.00 -10.52
N THR A 192 -15.01 0.15 -9.91
CA THR A 192 -16.03 0.55 -8.94
C THR A 192 -15.52 0.37 -7.52
N ILE A 193 -15.62 1.43 -6.71
CA ILE A 193 -15.25 1.43 -5.30
C ILE A 193 -16.48 1.79 -4.48
N VAL A 194 -16.85 0.93 -3.54
CA VAL A 194 -17.87 1.23 -2.53
C VAL A 194 -17.17 1.78 -1.29
N ILE A 195 -17.62 2.93 -0.83
CA ILE A 195 -17.08 3.64 0.33
C ILE A 195 -18.16 3.68 1.39
N THR A 196 -17.90 3.10 2.54
CA THR A 196 -18.80 3.11 3.70
C THR A 196 -18.15 3.90 4.82
N LEU A 197 -18.80 4.98 5.24
CA LEU A 197 -18.42 5.76 6.41
C LEU A 197 -19.26 5.29 7.59
N SER A 198 -18.63 5.07 8.74
CA SER A 198 -19.32 4.68 9.97
C SER A 198 -18.66 5.32 11.17
N GLY A 199 -19.44 5.88 12.09
CA GLY A 199 -18.89 6.61 13.24
C GLY A 199 -19.94 7.44 13.95
N ILE A 200 -19.49 8.44 14.69
CA ILE A 200 -20.31 9.44 15.39
C ILE A 200 -19.97 10.85 14.90
#